data_AF-A0A8D1WAG5-F1
#
_entry.id   AF-A0A8D1WAG5-F1
#
_cell.length_a   1.000
_cell.length_b   1.000
_cell.length_c   1.000
_cell.angle_alpha   90.00
_cell.angle_beta   90.00
_cell.angle_gamma   90.00
#
_symmetry.space_group_name_H-M   'P 1'
#
loop_
_entity.id
_entity.type
_entity.pdbx_description
1 polymer ?
#
loop_
_entity_poly.entity_id
_entity_poly.type
_entity_poly.pdbx_seq_one_letter_code
_entity_poly.pdbx_strand_id
1 'polypeptide(L)'
;LLEHSMPIESTVQFLSMMPLDCLQEVQVNCTWQLATLARFAPFLGQMSNVQRLLFSPLHVSPSEEQEEQQQQMDQFTSQFLRLHHLRDLYLETPSFLQGRLDQMLRCLKTPLDTLSITHFLLMESDLTYLSQCPNISQLKSLDLSGIKLTNFNPKLLKDLLENVAATIQELGLDECGIMDSQLEAILPALSHCSQLSSFSIRGNPLSMAIIEKLLCHTDGLPSLTEEFYPAPQESYGSQGTLHVGRLAKLKAELIEIMRTLGRPRIIWLSSSPCLHCGDDTFYHMELVTYHCNKRPPRL
;
A
#
# COMPACT_ATOMS: atom_id res chain seq x y z
N LEU A 1 14.07 5.80 17.03
CA LEU A 1 14.70 5.18 15.85
C LEU A 1 15.66 4.10 16.33
N LEU A 2 15.47 2.86 15.89
CA LEU A 2 16.42 1.77 16.10
C LEU A 2 17.07 1.48 14.76
N GLU A 3 18.38 1.71 14.65
CA GLU A 3 19.14 1.63 13.39
C GLU A 3 19.98 0.36 13.29
N HIS A 4 20.21 -0.10 12.05
CA HIS A 4 20.90 -1.34 11.68
C HIS A 4 22.28 -1.54 12.34
N SER A 5 22.97 -0.47 12.73
CA SER A 5 24.31 -0.55 13.33
C SER A 5 24.32 -0.85 14.84
N MET A 6 23.17 -0.88 15.52
CA MET A 6 23.13 -1.15 16.96
C MET A 6 22.94 -2.65 17.25
N PRO A 7 23.87 -3.29 17.99
CA PRO A 7 23.65 -4.63 18.53
C PRO A 7 22.36 -4.69 19.36
N ILE A 8 21.66 -5.82 19.33
CA ILE A 8 20.44 -5.99 20.11
C ILE A 8 20.69 -5.84 21.61
N GLU A 9 21.86 -6.26 22.12
CA GLU A 9 22.24 -6.07 23.51
C GLU A 9 22.28 -4.59 23.90
N SER A 10 22.87 -3.75 23.04
CA SER A 10 22.91 -2.30 23.24
C SER A 10 21.51 -1.68 23.16
N THR A 11 20.68 -2.17 22.24
CA THR A 11 19.28 -1.74 22.10
C THR A 11 18.48 -2.08 23.36
N VAL A 12 18.60 -3.31 23.87
CA VAL A 12 17.94 -3.78 25.09
C VAL A 12 18.39 -2.99 26.31
N GLN A 13 19.70 -2.74 26.44
CA GLN A 13 20.25 -1.93 27.53
C GLN A 13 19.75 -0.48 27.47
N PHE A 14 19.67 0.09 26.28
CA PHE A 14 19.16 1.45 26.10
C PHE A 14 17.67 1.53 26.45
N LEU A 15 16.85 0.62 25.93
CA LEU A 15 15.41 0.59 26.17
C LEU A 15 15.07 0.35 27.65
N SER A 16 15.89 -0.39 28.39
CA SER A 16 15.66 -0.63 29.82
C SER A 16 15.93 0.59 30.72
N MET A 17 16.64 1.60 30.21
CA MET A 17 16.94 2.84 30.94
C MET A 17 15.94 3.97 30.66
N MET A 18 14.96 3.74 29.77
CA MET A 18 14.04 4.78 29.32
C MET A 18 12.60 4.53 29.79
N PRO A 19 11.82 5.60 30.04
CA PRO A 19 10.38 5.48 30.21
C PRO A 19 9.74 5.16 28.85
N LEU A 20 9.44 3.88 28.60
CA LEU A 20 8.94 3.42 27.30
C LEU A 20 7.48 3.80 27.05
N ASP A 21 6.72 4.02 28.12
CA ASP A 21 5.32 4.40 28.08
C ASP A 21 5.11 5.79 27.49
N CYS A 22 6.11 6.67 27.43
CA CYS A 22 5.97 7.98 26.80
C CYS A 22 6.18 7.98 25.27
N LEU A 23 6.59 6.85 24.67
CA LEU A 23 6.88 6.76 23.25
C LEU A 23 5.58 6.73 22.42
N GLN A 24 5.51 7.59 21.40
CA GLN A 24 4.37 7.68 20.48
C GLN A 24 4.67 7.08 19.11
N GLU A 25 5.94 7.06 18.71
CA GLU A 25 6.36 6.54 17.41
C GLU A 25 7.54 5.60 17.59
N VAL A 26 7.44 4.41 16.98
CA VAL A 26 8.48 3.40 17.00
C VAL A 26 8.78 2.99 15.58
N GLN A 27 10.03 3.14 15.19
CA GLN A 27 10.53 2.73 13.89
C GLN A 27 11.73 1.81 14.09
N VAL A 28 11.58 0.59 13.56
CA VAL A 28 12.59 -0.47 13.60
C VAL A 28 13.18 -0.61 12.20
N ASN A 29 14.32 0.03 11.98
CA ASN A 29 15.03 0.05 10.68
C ASN A 29 16.19 -0.95 10.68
N CYS A 30 15.89 -2.20 11.01
CA CYS A 30 16.91 -3.25 11.15
C CYS A 30 16.44 -4.54 10.51
N THR A 31 17.37 -5.26 9.86
CA THR A 31 17.15 -6.65 9.42
C THR A 31 17.29 -7.60 10.61
N TRP A 32 16.35 -7.51 11.55
CA TRP A 32 16.34 -8.39 12.71
C TRP A 32 15.92 -9.82 12.33
N GLN A 33 16.61 -10.78 12.94
CA GLN A 33 16.14 -12.16 12.99
C GLN A 33 14.92 -12.26 13.90
N LEU A 34 14.12 -13.31 13.73
CA LEU A 34 12.92 -13.51 14.53
C LEU A 34 13.22 -13.61 16.03
N ALA A 35 14.31 -14.28 16.41
CA ALA A 35 14.78 -14.33 17.80
C ALA A 35 15.10 -12.93 18.38
N THR A 36 15.62 -12.02 17.54
CA THR A 36 15.91 -10.63 17.93
C THR A 36 14.61 -9.86 18.14
N LEU A 37 13.63 -10.05 17.25
CA LEU A 37 12.29 -9.49 17.39
C LEU A 37 11.59 -10.00 18.67
N ALA A 38 11.72 -11.28 18.99
CA ALA A 38 11.18 -11.86 20.21
C ALA A 38 11.82 -11.27 21.48
N ARG A 39 13.13 -11.00 21.46
CA ARG A 39 13.82 -10.28 22.56
C ARG A 39 13.35 -8.83 22.70
N PHE A 40 12.99 -8.19 21.58
CA PHE A 40 12.44 -6.84 21.59
C PHE A 40 10.98 -6.78 22.06
N ALA A 41 10.19 -7.82 21.80
CA ALA A 41 8.74 -7.85 22.06
C ALA A 41 8.32 -7.33 23.46
N PRO A 42 8.95 -7.73 24.59
CA PRO A 42 8.55 -7.23 25.91
C PRO A 42 8.69 -5.72 26.09
N PHE A 43 9.60 -5.08 25.34
CA PHE A 43 9.76 -3.63 25.34
C PHE A 43 8.65 -2.97 24.54
N LEU A 44 8.31 -3.51 23.36
CA LEU A 44 7.16 -3.05 22.58
C LEU A 44 5.87 -3.07 23.41
N GLY A 45 5.64 -4.14 24.17
CA GLY A 45 4.48 -4.25 25.04
C GLY A 45 4.44 -3.26 26.21
N GLN A 46 5.53 -2.57 26.53
CA GLN A 46 5.58 -1.48 27.51
C GLN A 46 5.31 -0.11 26.89
N MET A 47 5.41 0.01 25.55
CA MET A 47 5.21 1.26 24.81
C MET A 47 3.71 1.48 24.53
N SER A 48 2.91 1.56 25.60
CA SER A 48 1.45 1.57 25.52
C SER A 48 0.85 2.76 24.76
N ASN A 49 1.55 3.90 24.72
CA ASN A 49 1.12 5.13 24.04
C ASN A 49 1.55 5.24 22.57
N VAL A 50 2.12 4.17 21.99
CA VAL A 50 2.52 4.16 20.58
C VAL A 50 1.29 4.29 19.69
N GLN A 51 1.34 5.29 18.82
CA GLN A 51 0.34 5.59 17.80
C GLN A 51 0.81 5.17 16.41
N ARG A 52 2.14 5.18 16.17
CA ARG A 52 2.75 4.81 14.90
C ARG A 52 3.84 3.77 15.07
N LEU A 53 3.72 2.67 14.34
CA LEU A 53 4.68 1.58 14.35
C LEU A 53 5.12 1.25 12.93
N LEU A 54 6.43 1.33 12.68
CA LEU A 54 7.04 0.99 11.40
C LEU A 54 8.08 -0.12 11.57
N PHE A 55 7.90 -1.20 10.82
CA PHE A 55 8.87 -2.29 10.68
C PHE A 55 9.44 -2.29 9.27
N SER A 56 10.75 -2.07 9.18
CA SER A 56 11.54 -2.32 7.98
C SER A 56 11.83 -3.81 7.81
N PRO A 57 12.40 -4.23 6.67
CA PRO A 57 12.58 -5.64 6.32
C PRO A 57 13.19 -6.51 7.41
N LEU A 58 12.50 -7.60 7.77
CA LEU A 58 13.03 -8.65 8.65
C LEU A 58 13.49 -9.86 7.84
N HIS A 59 14.67 -10.40 8.18
CA HIS A 59 15.20 -11.61 7.58
C HIS A 59 14.90 -12.82 8.47
N VAL A 60 14.06 -13.73 8.02
CA VAL A 60 13.86 -15.03 8.68
C VAL A 60 14.99 -15.97 8.24
N SER A 61 15.83 -16.40 9.18
CA SER A 61 16.82 -17.44 8.91
C SER A 61 16.12 -18.80 8.73
N PRO A 62 16.45 -19.58 7.68
CA PRO A 62 15.82 -20.87 7.39
C PRO A 62 16.22 -22.01 8.36
N SER A 63 16.93 -21.70 9.46
CA SER A 63 17.61 -22.68 10.31
C SER A 63 16.91 -23.00 11.64
N GLU A 64 15.80 -22.33 11.97
CA GLU A 64 15.10 -22.53 13.24
C GLU A 64 14.00 -23.59 13.10
N GLU A 65 13.80 -24.40 14.14
CA GLU A 65 12.71 -25.38 14.20
C GLU A 65 11.35 -24.65 14.17
N GLN A 66 10.37 -25.19 13.45
CA GLN A 66 9.07 -24.53 13.22
C GLN A 66 8.34 -24.16 14.52
N GLU A 67 8.48 -24.96 15.58
CA GLU A 67 7.86 -24.71 16.89
C GLU A 67 8.45 -23.48 17.58
N GLU A 68 9.78 -23.32 17.56
CA GLU A 68 10.45 -22.17 18.16
C GLU A 68 10.08 -20.88 17.44
N GLN A 69 10.01 -20.93 16.11
CA GLN A 69 9.53 -19.79 15.31
C GLN A 69 8.10 -19.40 15.67
N GLN A 70 7.20 -20.37 15.85
CA GLN A 70 5.83 -20.07 16.24
C GLN A 70 5.77 -19.46 17.65
N GLN A 71 6.56 -19.95 18.61
CA GLN A 71 6.61 -19.39 19.96
C GLN A 71 7.12 -17.94 19.97
N GLN A 72 8.18 -17.65 19.21
CA GLN A 72 8.72 -16.30 19.05
C GLN A 72 7.69 -15.35 18.39
N MET A 73 6.94 -15.85 17.41
CA MET A 73 5.83 -15.13 16.78
C MET A 73 4.69 -14.80 17.73
N ASP A 74 4.24 -15.78 18.50
CA ASP A 74 3.18 -15.58 19.48
C ASP A 74 3.61 -14.59 20.56
N GLN A 75 4.88 -14.67 20.99
CA GLN A 75 5.46 -13.71 21.93
C GLN A 75 5.45 -12.28 21.36
N PHE A 76 5.77 -12.11 20.08
CA PHE A 76 5.77 -10.80 19.43
C PHE A 76 4.36 -10.26 19.18
N THR A 77 3.50 -11.03 18.51
CA THR A 77 2.15 -10.60 18.12
C THR A 77 1.26 -10.33 19.34
N SER A 78 1.42 -11.08 20.43
CA SER A 78 0.66 -10.85 21.67
C SER A 78 0.92 -9.47 22.28
N GLN A 79 2.03 -8.80 21.97
CA GLN A 79 2.30 -7.45 22.49
C GLN A 79 1.37 -6.40 21.90
N PHE A 80 0.81 -6.64 20.71
CA PHE A 80 -0.18 -5.76 20.08
C PHE A 80 -1.46 -5.63 20.92
N LEU A 81 -1.73 -6.59 21.82
CA LEU A 81 -2.83 -6.48 22.79
C LEU A 81 -2.67 -5.27 23.74
N ARG A 82 -1.44 -4.78 23.94
CA ARG A 82 -1.11 -3.67 24.83
C ARG A 82 -0.97 -2.32 24.11
N LEU A 83 -0.94 -2.33 22.78
CA LEU A 83 -0.80 -1.14 21.95
C LEU A 83 -2.16 -0.49 21.68
N HIS A 84 -2.81 -0.04 22.76
CA HIS A 84 -4.19 0.47 22.73
C HIS A 84 -4.35 1.80 21.97
N HIS A 85 -3.25 2.49 21.68
CA HIS A 85 -3.25 3.77 20.98
C HIS A 85 -2.78 3.65 19.52
N LEU A 86 -2.45 2.45 19.05
CA LEU A 86 -1.91 2.25 17.71
C LEU A 86 -2.97 2.59 16.65
N ARG A 87 -2.58 3.48 15.73
CA ARG A 87 -3.41 3.97 14.61
C ARG A 87 -2.74 3.76 13.26
N ASP A 88 -1.41 3.93 13.20
CA ASP A 88 -0.66 3.79 11.97
C ASP A 88 0.29 2.59 12.05
N LEU A 89 0.11 1.63 11.14
CA LEU A 89 0.95 0.44 11.05
C LEU A 89 1.58 0.33 9.66
N TYR A 90 2.91 0.38 9.62
CA TYR A 90 3.70 0.25 8.40
C TYR A 90 4.57 -1.01 8.48
N LEU A 91 4.38 -1.91 7.52
CA LEU A 91 5.07 -3.19 7.42
C LEU A 91 5.75 -3.28 6.06
N GLU A 92 7.07 -3.17 6.05
CA GLU A 92 7.86 -3.32 4.84
C GLU A 92 8.48 -4.71 4.80
N THR A 93 8.10 -5.55 3.83
CA THR A 93 8.62 -6.92 3.63
C THR A 93 8.58 -7.84 4.89
N PRO A 94 7.47 -7.95 5.64
CA PRO A 94 7.43 -8.77 6.86
C PRO A 94 7.36 -10.27 6.55
N SER A 95 8.40 -10.86 5.95
CA SER A 95 8.44 -12.29 5.53
C SER A 95 7.95 -13.27 6.60
N PHE A 96 8.19 -12.95 7.88
CA PHE A 96 7.72 -13.68 9.05
C PHE A 96 6.18 -13.71 9.23
N LEU A 97 5.44 -12.73 8.70
CA LEU A 97 3.97 -12.65 8.76
C LEU A 97 3.28 -13.37 7.59
N GLN A 98 4.01 -14.00 6.68
CA GLN A 98 3.42 -14.64 5.51
C GLN A 98 2.44 -15.73 5.95
N GLY A 99 1.17 -15.61 5.53
CA GLY A 99 0.08 -16.51 5.93
C GLY A 99 -0.35 -16.39 7.40
N ARG A 100 0.15 -15.39 8.13
CA ARG A 100 -0.05 -15.21 9.59
C ARG A 100 -0.41 -13.77 9.96
N LEU A 101 -0.80 -12.94 8.99
CA LEU A 101 -1.16 -11.54 9.26
C LEU A 101 -2.32 -11.43 10.26
N ASP A 102 -3.22 -12.42 10.22
CA ASP A 102 -4.33 -12.59 11.14
C ASP A 102 -3.89 -12.75 12.60
N GLN A 103 -2.72 -13.35 12.87
CA GLN A 103 -2.16 -13.53 14.22
C GLN A 103 -1.85 -12.19 14.88
N MET A 104 -1.43 -11.21 14.10
CA MET A 104 -1.09 -9.88 14.59
C MET A 104 -2.31 -8.96 14.64
N LEU A 105 -3.05 -8.87 13.54
CA LEU A 105 -4.16 -7.92 13.43
C LEU A 105 -5.33 -8.26 14.37
N ARG A 106 -5.53 -9.55 14.73
CA ARG A 106 -6.53 -9.95 15.73
C ARG A 106 -6.24 -9.42 17.13
N CYS A 107 -4.98 -9.09 17.43
CA CYS A 107 -4.56 -8.61 18.74
C CYS A 107 -4.85 -7.11 18.94
N LEU A 108 -5.07 -6.36 17.84
CA LEU A 108 -5.43 -4.95 17.92
C LEU A 108 -6.78 -4.78 18.63
N LYS A 109 -6.83 -3.82 19.56
CA LYS A 109 -8.05 -3.42 20.29
C LYS A 109 -8.71 -2.17 19.72
N THR A 110 -7.98 -1.43 18.88
CA THR A 110 -8.44 -0.22 18.22
C THR A 110 -8.34 -0.39 16.71
N PRO A 111 -9.27 0.20 15.96
CA PRO A 111 -9.16 0.23 14.51
C PRO A 111 -8.00 1.14 14.09
N LEU A 112 -7.31 0.75 13.02
CA LEU A 112 -6.24 1.52 12.40
C LEU A 112 -6.83 2.66 11.56
N ASP A 113 -6.10 3.78 11.52
CA ASP A 113 -6.30 4.86 10.54
C ASP A 113 -5.47 4.59 9.28
N THR A 114 -4.25 4.06 9.44
CA THR A 114 -3.32 3.78 8.33
C THR A 114 -2.79 2.36 8.39
N LEU A 115 -2.82 1.66 7.25
CA LEU A 115 -2.15 0.37 7.07
C LEU A 115 -1.35 0.38 5.78
N SER A 116 -0.04 0.23 5.90
CA SER A 116 0.87 0.07 4.77
C SER A 116 1.54 -1.29 4.85
N ILE A 117 1.37 -2.12 3.83
CA ILE A 117 2.04 -3.41 3.69
C ILE A 117 2.72 -3.40 2.33
N THR A 118 4.03 -3.17 2.29
CA THR A 118 4.75 -2.96 1.02
C THR A 118 5.79 -4.04 0.77
N HIS A 119 6.05 -4.32 -0.51
CA HIS A 119 7.10 -5.25 -0.97
C HIS A 119 7.00 -6.65 -0.32
N PHE A 120 5.78 -7.13 -0.09
CA PHE A 120 5.52 -8.36 0.67
C PHE A 120 4.93 -9.47 -0.21
N LEU A 121 5.30 -10.73 0.08
CA LEU A 121 4.60 -11.90 -0.45
C LEU A 121 3.39 -12.20 0.43
N LEU A 122 2.28 -11.49 0.22
CA LEU A 122 1.00 -11.89 0.83
C LEU A 122 0.60 -13.28 0.30
N MET A 123 -0.11 -14.04 1.13
CA MET A 123 -0.89 -15.20 0.69
C MET A 123 -2.35 -14.80 0.50
N GLU A 124 -3.12 -15.57 -0.27
CA GLU A 124 -4.57 -15.33 -0.39
C GLU A 124 -5.28 -15.37 0.97
N SER A 125 -4.80 -16.18 1.91
CA SER A 125 -5.32 -16.23 3.29
C SER A 125 -5.16 -14.89 4.02
N ASP A 126 -4.04 -14.19 3.81
CA ASP A 126 -3.80 -12.88 4.44
C ASP A 126 -4.75 -11.84 3.88
N LEU A 127 -4.93 -11.80 2.54
CA LEU A 127 -5.85 -10.86 1.89
C LEU A 127 -7.31 -11.17 2.22
N THR A 128 -7.67 -12.45 2.35
CA THR A 128 -8.99 -12.90 2.81
C THR A 128 -9.26 -12.46 4.24
N TYR A 129 -8.27 -12.55 5.12
CA TYR A 129 -8.42 -12.06 6.48
C TYR A 129 -8.55 -10.54 6.52
N LEU A 130 -7.72 -9.81 5.77
CA LEU A 130 -7.79 -8.35 5.68
C LEU A 130 -9.20 -7.90 5.27
N SER A 131 -9.78 -8.47 4.21
CA SER A 131 -11.11 -8.06 3.74
C SER A 131 -12.23 -8.26 4.78
N GLN A 132 -12.02 -9.10 5.79
CA GLN A 132 -12.99 -9.39 6.85
C GLN A 132 -12.60 -8.78 8.21
N CYS A 133 -11.43 -8.17 8.32
CA CYS A 133 -10.89 -7.73 9.60
C CYS A 133 -11.63 -6.47 10.08
N PRO A 134 -12.29 -6.49 11.25
CA PRO A 134 -13.03 -5.33 11.75
C PRO A 134 -12.09 -4.17 12.09
N ASN A 135 -10.85 -4.46 12.48
CA ASN A 135 -9.84 -3.47 12.86
C ASN A 135 -9.35 -2.60 11.69
N ILE A 136 -9.73 -2.93 10.44
CA ILE A 136 -9.35 -2.14 9.26
C ILE A 136 -10.55 -1.46 8.57
N SER A 137 -11.78 -1.70 9.03
CA SER A 137 -13.00 -1.13 8.43
C SER A 137 -13.08 0.41 8.47
N GLN A 138 -12.22 1.05 9.26
CA GLN A 138 -12.15 2.51 9.42
C GLN A 138 -10.87 3.12 8.82
N LEU A 139 -10.12 2.35 8.03
CA LEU A 139 -8.90 2.84 7.39
C LEU A 139 -9.17 4.07 6.53
N LYS A 140 -8.29 5.06 6.68
CA LYS A 140 -8.21 6.24 5.82
C LYS A 140 -7.11 6.09 4.79
N SER A 141 -6.04 5.36 5.09
CA SER A 141 -4.94 5.13 4.17
C SER A 141 -4.58 3.65 4.11
N LEU A 142 -4.59 3.10 2.90
CA LEU A 142 -4.21 1.72 2.59
C LEU A 142 -3.17 1.72 1.48
N ASP A 143 -1.99 1.19 1.77
CA ASP A 143 -0.94 0.99 0.79
C ASP A 143 -0.55 -0.48 0.70
N LEU A 144 -0.72 -1.08 -0.48
CA LEU A 144 -0.33 -2.45 -0.79
C LEU A 144 0.76 -2.51 -1.87
N SER A 145 1.47 -1.39 -2.09
CA SER A 145 2.41 -1.25 -3.19
C SER A 145 3.56 -2.28 -3.13
N GLY A 146 3.92 -2.82 -4.29
CA GLY A 146 4.94 -3.85 -4.45
C GLY A 146 4.49 -5.26 -4.05
N ILE A 147 3.22 -5.48 -3.72
CA ILE A 147 2.67 -6.84 -3.50
C ILE A 147 2.25 -7.43 -4.85
N LYS A 148 2.76 -8.62 -5.20
CA LYS A 148 2.39 -9.30 -6.45
C LYS A 148 0.96 -9.85 -6.41
N LEU A 149 -0.01 -9.05 -6.86
CA LEU A 149 -1.43 -9.39 -6.90
C LEU A 149 -1.84 -10.14 -8.18
N THR A 150 -0.97 -10.31 -9.18
CA THR A 150 -1.29 -10.88 -10.51
C THR A 150 -2.06 -12.21 -10.49
N ASN A 151 -1.80 -13.06 -9.50
CA ASN A 151 -2.40 -14.41 -9.42
C ASN A 151 -3.53 -14.53 -8.39
N PHE A 152 -3.87 -13.44 -7.70
CA PHE A 152 -4.91 -13.46 -6.68
C PHE A 152 -6.29 -13.44 -7.31
N ASN A 153 -7.24 -14.08 -6.65
CA ASN A 153 -8.65 -13.90 -6.97
C ASN A 153 -9.03 -12.40 -6.85
N PRO A 154 -9.47 -11.75 -7.95
CA PRO A 154 -9.82 -10.31 -7.95
C PRO A 154 -10.91 -9.96 -6.94
N LYS A 155 -11.75 -10.93 -6.59
CA LYS A 155 -12.80 -10.75 -5.58
C LYS A 155 -12.23 -10.36 -4.22
N LEU A 156 -11.03 -10.83 -3.85
CA LEU A 156 -10.45 -10.52 -2.55
C LEU A 156 -10.14 -9.02 -2.41
N LEU A 157 -9.55 -8.42 -3.45
CA LEU A 157 -9.27 -6.98 -3.47
C LEU A 157 -10.57 -6.18 -3.53
N LYS A 158 -11.57 -6.66 -4.29
CA LYS A 158 -12.90 -6.05 -4.33
C LYS A 158 -13.55 -6.03 -2.94
N ASP A 159 -13.60 -7.18 -2.26
CA ASP A 159 -14.21 -7.33 -0.93
C ASP A 159 -13.47 -6.44 0.10
N LEU A 160 -12.14 -6.33 0.00
CA LEU A 160 -11.34 -5.41 0.82
C LEU A 160 -11.74 -3.95 0.60
N LEU A 161 -11.84 -3.51 -0.65
CA LEU A 161 -12.25 -2.14 -0.97
C LEU A 161 -13.68 -1.85 -0.51
N GLU A 162 -14.61 -2.81 -0.66
CA GLU A 162 -15.98 -2.66 -0.15
C GLU A 162 -16.00 -2.47 1.38
N ASN A 163 -15.12 -3.16 2.12
CA ASN A 163 -15.01 -3.03 3.57
C ASN A 163 -14.52 -1.64 4.03
N VAL A 164 -13.70 -0.96 3.21
CA VAL A 164 -13.11 0.36 3.55
C VAL A 164 -13.70 1.53 2.75
N ALA A 165 -14.64 1.27 1.84
CA ALA A 165 -15.16 2.27 0.89
C ALA A 165 -15.74 3.51 1.57
N ALA A 166 -16.31 3.36 2.77
CA ALA A 166 -16.92 4.46 3.49
C ALA A 166 -15.90 5.47 4.05
N THR A 167 -14.64 5.08 4.25
CA THR A 167 -13.65 5.81 5.07
C THR A 167 -12.33 6.07 4.35
N ILE A 168 -12.00 5.27 3.33
CA ILE A 168 -10.72 5.36 2.62
C ILE A 168 -10.56 6.72 1.91
N GLN A 169 -9.39 7.33 2.10
CA GLN A 169 -8.96 8.63 1.56
C GLN A 169 -7.74 8.46 0.64
N GLU A 170 -6.86 7.52 0.97
CA GLU A 170 -5.62 7.25 0.22
C GLU A 170 -5.53 5.75 -0.10
N LEU A 171 -5.33 5.43 -1.38
CA LEU A 171 -5.16 4.05 -1.84
C LEU A 171 -3.92 3.92 -2.73
N GLY A 172 -2.94 3.15 -2.28
CA GLY A 172 -1.73 2.80 -3.03
C GLY A 172 -1.75 1.34 -3.49
N LEU A 173 -1.65 1.13 -4.81
CA LEU A 173 -1.57 -0.18 -5.47
C LEU A 173 -0.43 -0.20 -6.50
N ASP A 174 0.67 0.49 -6.22
CA ASP A 174 1.78 0.62 -7.17
C ASP A 174 2.53 -0.71 -7.31
N GLU A 175 3.00 -1.03 -8.51
CA GLU A 175 3.88 -2.18 -8.79
C GLU A 175 3.29 -3.54 -8.35
N CYS A 176 1.97 -3.64 -8.30
CA CYS A 176 1.29 -4.85 -7.84
C CYS A 176 1.14 -5.92 -8.94
N GLY A 177 1.53 -5.62 -10.18
CA GLY A 177 1.30 -6.49 -11.33
C GLY A 177 -0.19 -6.73 -11.63
N ILE A 178 -1.05 -5.76 -11.29
CA ILE A 178 -2.49 -5.77 -11.57
C ILE A 178 -2.71 -5.69 -13.08
N MET A 179 -3.47 -6.64 -13.61
CA MET A 179 -3.87 -6.65 -15.02
C MET A 179 -5.26 -6.04 -15.22
N ASP A 180 -5.61 -5.72 -16.48
CA ASP A 180 -6.91 -5.16 -16.86
C ASP A 180 -8.11 -5.86 -16.23
N SER A 181 -8.14 -7.20 -16.24
CA SER A 181 -9.26 -7.99 -15.69
C SER A 181 -9.40 -7.85 -14.16
N GLN A 182 -8.29 -7.68 -13.46
CA GLN A 182 -8.27 -7.51 -12.02
C GLN A 182 -8.72 -6.10 -11.64
N LEU A 183 -8.23 -5.08 -12.36
CA LEU A 183 -8.68 -3.71 -12.18
C LEU A 183 -10.18 -3.60 -12.50
N GLU A 184 -10.64 -4.18 -13.60
CA GLU A 184 -12.06 -4.18 -14.00
C GLU A 184 -12.96 -4.77 -12.90
N ALA A 185 -12.52 -5.83 -12.22
CA ALA A 185 -13.28 -6.45 -11.14
C ALA A 185 -13.43 -5.54 -9.90
N ILE A 186 -12.49 -4.63 -9.65
CA ILE A 186 -12.51 -3.75 -8.47
C ILE A 186 -13.14 -2.37 -8.75
N LEU A 187 -13.31 -1.96 -10.01
CA LEU A 187 -13.89 -0.67 -10.39
C LEU A 187 -15.24 -0.37 -9.69
N PRO A 188 -16.19 -1.31 -9.56
CA PRO A 188 -17.44 -1.05 -8.84
C PRO A 188 -17.21 -0.69 -7.37
N ALA A 189 -16.32 -1.40 -6.67
CA ALA A 189 -16.00 -1.11 -5.27
C ALA A 189 -15.30 0.26 -5.15
N LEU A 190 -14.33 0.54 -6.03
CA LEU A 190 -13.60 1.81 -6.08
C LEU A 190 -14.54 3.01 -6.27
N SER A 191 -15.58 2.87 -7.11
CA SER A 191 -16.55 3.95 -7.35
C SER A 191 -17.42 4.30 -6.12
N HIS A 192 -17.44 3.44 -5.09
CA HIS A 192 -18.11 3.73 -3.82
C HIS A 192 -17.21 4.45 -2.79
N CYS A 193 -15.91 4.60 -3.07
CA CYS A 193 -14.94 5.25 -2.19
C CYS A 193 -15.08 6.78 -2.19
N SER A 194 -16.19 7.30 -1.70
CA SER A 194 -16.56 8.74 -1.81
C SER A 194 -15.59 9.71 -1.10
N GLN A 195 -14.81 9.24 -0.13
CA GLN A 195 -13.79 10.02 0.56
C GLN A 195 -12.41 9.96 -0.09
N LEU A 196 -12.23 9.14 -1.13
CA LEU A 196 -10.94 8.93 -1.77
C LEU A 196 -10.44 10.23 -2.40
N SER A 197 -9.31 10.72 -1.89
CA SER A 197 -8.62 11.92 -2.36
C SER A 197 -7.35 11.63 -3.16
N SER A 198 -6.68 10.52 -2.84
CA SER A 198 -5.45 10.07 -3.50
C SER A 198 -5.54 8.62 -3.94
N PHE A 199 -5.27 8.35 -5.21
CA PHE A 199 -5.23 7.01 -5.77
C PHE A 199 -4.00 6.81 -6.65
N SER A 200 -3.23 5.78 -6.34
CA SER A 200 -2.04 5.41 -7.11
C SER A 200 -2.08 3.94 -7.52
N ILE A 201 -1.82 3.67 -8.80
CA ILE A 201 -1.72 2.32 -9.39
C ILE A 201 -0.58 2.26 -10.42
N ARG A 202 0.48 3.04 -10.20
CA ARG A 202 1.66 3.13 -11.07
C ARG A 202 2.37 1.79 -11.20
N GLY A 203 3.14 1.61 -12.27
CA GLY A 203 3.93 0.39 -12.47
C GLY A 203 3.11 -0.88 -12.79
N ASN A 204 1.78 -0.78 -12.90
CA ASN A 204 0.93 -1.90 -13.33
C ASN A 204 0.78 -1.93 -14.86
N PRO A 205 0.76 -3.12 -15.50
CA PRO A 205 0.65 -3.27 -16.95
C PRO A 205 -0.81 -3.09 -17.41
N LEU A 206 -1.30 -1.85 -17.40
CA LEU A 206 -2.68 -1.49 -17.74
C LEU A 206 -2.81 -0.98 -19.17
N SER A 207 -3.80 -1.47 -19.92
CA SER A 207 -4.12 -0.94 -21.25
C SER A 207 -4.78 0.45 -21.20
N MET A 208 -4.77 1.14 -22.33
CA MET A 208 -5.52 2.39 -22.50
C MET A 208 -7.02 2.19 -22.25
N ALA A 209 -7.57 1.05 -22.68
CA ALA A 209 -8.99 0.74 -22.54
C ALA A 209 -9.44 0.59 -21.08
N ILE A 210 -8.63 -0.03 -20.22
CA ILE A 210 -8.97 -0.12 -18.80
C ILE A 210 -8.77 1.20 -18.07
N ILE A 211 -7.78 2.00 -18.47
CA ILE A 211 -7.57 3.36 -17.92
C ILE A 211 -8.77 4.26 -18.26
N GLU A 212 -9.33 4.17 -19.46
CA GLU A 212 -10.58 4.86 -19.82
C GLU A 212 -11.74 4.46 -18.90
N LYS A 213 -11.95 3.14 -18.70
CA LYS A 213 -12.98 2.65 -17.76
C LYS A 213 -12.74 3.16 -16.34
N LEU A 214 -11.49 3.15 -15.88
CA LEU A 214 -11.12 3.67 -14.57
C LEU A 214 -11.51 5.14 -14.43
N LEU A 215 -11.16 5.99 -15.41
CA LEU A 215 -11.55 7.40 -15.43
C LEU A 215 -13.07 7.58 -15.35
N CYS A 216 -13.83 6.79 -16.12
CA CYS A 216 -15.30 6.81 -16.09
C CYS A 216 -15.88 6.43 -14.72
N HIS A 217 -15.32 5.40 -14.06
CA HIS A 217 -15.79 4.94 -12.75
C HIS A 217 -15.44 5.89 -11.60
N THR A 218 -14.38 6.67 -11.76
CA THR A 218 -13.87 7.60 -10.73
C THR A 218 -14.32 9.05 -10.95
N ASP A 219 -14.93 9.39 -12.09
CA ASP A 219 -15.48 10.73 -12.38
C ASP A 219 -16.52 11.20 -11.34
N GLY A 220 -17.22 10.25 -10.74
CA GLY A 220 -18.22 10.49 -9.69
C GLY A 220 -17.64 10.76 -8.30
N LEU A 221 -16.33 10.53 -8.07
CA LEU A 221 -15.71 10.68 -6.75
C LEU A 221 -15.44 12.17 -6.46
N PRO A 222 -16.07 12.78 -5.44
CA PRO A 222 -16.04 14.22 -5.25
C PRO A 222 -14.71 14.73 -4.66
N SER A 223 -13.98 13.87 -3.96
CA SER A 223 -12.76 14.23 -3.22
C SER A 223 -11.47 13.91 -3.99
N LEU A 224 -11.57 13.16 -5.10
CA LEU A 224 -10.43 12.65 -5.83
C LEU A 224 -9.68 13.80 -6.53
N THR A 225 -8.43 14.02 -6.14
CA THR A 225 -7.59 15.12 -6.64
C THR A 225 -6.19 14.68 -7.05
N GLU A 226 -5.70 13.58 -6.49
CA GLU A 226 -4.40 13.02 -6.78
C GLU A 226 -4.57 11.64 -7.43
N GLU A 227 -4.17 11.53 -8.70
CA GLU A 227 -4.43 10.36 -9.54
C GLU A 227 -3.18 9.92 -10.29
N PHE A 228 -2.53 8.86 -9.82
CA PHE A 228 -1.25 8.41 -10.34
C PHE A 228 -1.41 7.10 -11.10
N TYR A 229 -1.29 7.16 -12.43
CA TYR A 229 -1.53 6.05 -13.34
C TYR A 229 -0.25 5.62 -14.05
N PRO A 230 -0.14 4.34 -14.46
CA PRO A 230 0.94 3.92 -15.34
C PRO A 230 0.72 4.53 -16.74
N ALA A 231 1.80 4.76 -17.47
CA ALA A 231 1.69 4.98 -18.91
C ALA A 231 0.98 3.75 -19.54
N PRO A 232 -0.02 3.94 -20.43
CA PRO A 232 -0.76 2.81 -20.99
C PRO A 232 0.16 1.82 -21.68
N GLN A 233 -0.15 0.52 -21.59
CA GLN A 233 0.72 -0.56 -22.07
C GLN A 233 1.09 -0.42 -23.56
N GLU A 234 0.21 0.16 -24.36
CA GLU A 234 0.39 0.42 -25.79
C GLU A 234 1.49 1.45 -26.09
N SER A 235 1.91 2.22 -25.07
CA SER A 235 3.06 3.14 -25.17
C SER A 235 4.39 2.40 -25.25
N TYR A 236 4.43 1.11 -24.88
CA TYR A 236 5.65 0.30 -24.88
C TYR A 236 5.77 -0.58 -26.14
N GLY A 237 7.01 -0.90 -26.52
CA GLY A 237 7.33 -1.91 -27.52
C GLY A 237 7.37 -3.32 -26.92
N SER A 238 7.57 -4.33 -27.77
CA SER A 238 7.63 -5.74 -27.34
C SER A 238 8.78 -6.05 -26.35
N GLN A 239 9.80 -5.19 -26.28
CA GLN A 239 10.93 -5.30 -25.36
C GLN A 239 10.77 -4.41 -24.11
N GLY A 240 9.57 -3.89 -23.84
CA GLY A 240 9.31 -3.00 -22.70
C GLY A 240 9.90 -1.60 -22.85
N THR A 241 10.41 -1.23 -24.03
CA THR A 241 10.94 0.11 -24.30
C THR A 241 9.79 1.11 -24.49
N LEU A 242 9.83 2.23 -23.79
CA LEU A 242 8.86 3.30 -23.95
C LEU A 242 9.03 4.02 -25.30
N HIS A 243 7.96 4.13 -26.07
CA HIS A 243 7.92 4.92 -27.28
C HIS A 243 7.25 6.28 -27.02
N VAL A 244 8.06 7.33 -26.85
CA VAL A 244 7.60 8.70 -26.55
C VAL A 244 6.52 9.19 -27.53
N GLY A 245 6.66 8.90 -28.83
CA GLY A 245 5.65 9.27 -29.83
C GLY A 245 4.30 8.56 -29.66
N ARG A 246 4.30 7.30 -29.20
CA ARG A 246 3.04 6.58 -28.87
C ARG A 246 2.43 7.13 -27.60
N LEU A 247 3.24 7.38 -26.57
CA LEU A 247 2.79 7.99 -25.32
C LEU A 247 2.15 9.36 -25.56
N ALA A 248 2.76 10.21 -26.39
CA ALA A 248 2.19 11.51 -26.75
C ALA A 248 0.80 11.38 -27.42
N LYS A 249 0.60 10.38 -28.28
CA LYS A 249 -0.71 10.11 -28.89
C LYS A 249 -1.74 9.66 -27.87
N LEU A 250 -1.39 8.73 -26.99
CA LEU A 250 -2.28 8.20 -25.95
C LEU A 250 -2.63 9.26 -24.91
N LYS A 251 -1.70 10.15 -24.58
CA LYS A 251 -1.99 11.35 -23.76
C LYS A 251 -3.04 12.25 -24.38
N ALA A 252 -2.96 12.50 -25.69
CA ALA A 252 -3.98 13.29 -26.38
C ALA A 252 -5.36 12.62 -26.33
N GLU A 253 -5.39 11.29 -26.40
CA GLU A 253 -6.61 10.49 -26.25
C GLU A 253 -7.18 10.56 -24.81
N LEU A 254 -6.34 10.47 -23.78
CA LEU A 254 -6.75 10.66 -22.38
C LEU A 254 -7.32 12.07 -22.14
N ILE A 255 -6.72 13.10 -22.72
CA ILE A 255 -7.24 14.47 -22.65
C ILE A 255 -8.63 14.55 -23.28
N GLU A 256 -8.83 13.87 -24.41
CA GLU A 256 -10.13 13.82 -25.10
C GLU A 256 -11.19 13.10 -24.26
N ILE A 257 -10.84 11.98 -23.62
CA ILE A 257 -11.72 11.28 -22.66
C ILE A 257 -12.07 12.17 -21.47
N MET A 258 -11.08 12.81 -20.83
CA MET A 258 -11.36 13.74 -19.72
C MET A 258 -12.22 14.93 -20.18
N ARG A 259 -12.06 15.38 -21.43
CA ARG A 259 -12.90 16.41 -22.02
C ARG A 259 -14.36 15.97 -22.20
N THR A 260 -14.62 14.70 -22.54
CA THR A 260 -16.00 14.17 -22.64
C THR A 260 -16.65 14.03 -21.27
N LEU A 261 -15.89 13.64 -20.24
CA LEU A 261 -16.32 13.61 -18.83
C LEU A 261 -16.66 15.01 -18.29
N GLY A 262 -15.94 16.04 -18.75
CA GLY A 262 -16.36 17.44 -18.64
C GLY A 262 -16.02 18.13 -17.31
N ARG A 263 -15.31 17.45 -16.39
CA ARG A 263 -14.80 18.00 -15.13
C ARG A 263 -13.30 18.30 -15.24
N PRO A 264 -12.79 19.39 -14.64
CA PRO A 264 -11.35 19.60 -14.53
C PRO A 264 -10.71 18.42 -13.80
N ARG A 265 -9.63 17.90 -14.36
CA ARG A 265 -8.99 16.68 -13.85
C ARG A 265 -7.51 16.71 -14.13
N ILE A 266 -6.73 16.23 -13.17
CA ILE A 266 -5.28 16.16 -13.24
C ILE A 266 -4.90 14.71 -12.96
N ILE A 267 -4.20 14.10 -13.90
CA ILE A 267 -3.65 12.77 -13.73
C ILE A 267 -2.15 12.84 -14.00
N TRP A 268 -1.40 12.00 -13.30
CA TRP A 268 0.03 11.85 -13.51
C TRP A 268 0.30 10.49 -14.13
N LEU A 269 0.94 10.50 -15.29
CA LEU A 269 1.37 9.27 -15.96
C LEU A 269 2.80 8.94 -15.56
N SER A 270 2.99 7.70 -15.18
CA SER A 270 4.25 7.15 -14.70
C SER A 270 4.79 6.15 -15.69
N SER A 271 5.95 6.43 -16.30
CA SER A 271 6.61 5.44 -17.17
C SER A 271 7.46 4.48 -16.33
N SER A 272 7.27 3.17 -16.52
CA SER A 272 8.12 2.17 -15.86
C SER A 272 9.56 2.27 -16.37
N PRO A 273 10.57 2.08 -15.50
CA PRO A 273 11.97 2.05 -15.92
C PRO A 273 12.17 0.93 -16.94
N CYS A 274 12.94 1.20 -18.00
CA CYS A 274 13.19 0.18 -19.02
C CYS A 274 14.23 -0.81 -18.52
N LEU A 275 13.88 -2.10 -18.51
CA LEU A 275 14.71 -3.20 -17.98
C LEU A 275 16.08 -3.36 -18.66
N HIS A 276 16.29 -2.71 -19.82
CA HIS A 276 17.54 -2.81 -20.58
C HIS A 276 18.46 -1.59 -20.45
N CYS A 277 17.94 -0.44 -20.03
CA CYS A 277 18.71 0.81 -20.04
C CYS A 277 19.51 1.07 -18.75
N GLY A 278 19.37 0.21 -17.73
CA GLY A 278 20.22 0.23 -16.53
C GLY A 278 20.09 1.49 -15.67
N ASP A 279 19.12 2.36 -15.96
CA ASP A 279 18.79 3.51 -15.14
C ASP A 279 17.79 3.07 -14.08
N ASP A 280 18.31 2.69 -12.90
CA ASP A 280 17.54 2.42 -11.67
C ASP A 280 16.91 3.72 -11.09
N THR A 281 16.82 4.79 -11.87
CA THR A 281 16.40 6.12 -11.42
C THR A 281 15.07 6.56 -12.04
N PHE A 282 14.03 6.41 -11.21
CA PHE A 282 12.73 7.09 -11.20
C PHE A 282 11.78 6.92 -12.39
N TYR A 283 10.51 6.70 -12.04
CA TYR A 283 9.36 7.03 -12.87
C TYR A 283 9.48 8.45 -13.43
N HIS A 284 9.62 8.60 -14.76
CA HIS A 284 9.42 9.89 -15.38
C HIS A 284 7.93 10.23 -15.30
N MET A 285 7.60 11.17 -14.40
CA MET A 285 6.22 11.60 -14.18
C MET A 285 5.83 12.65 -15.21
N GLU A 286 4.80 12.35 -15.98
CA GLU A 286 4.25 13.26 -16.97
C GLU A 286 2.85 13.71 -16.57
N LEU A 287 2.72 15.01 -16.33
CA LEU A 287 1.45 15.64 -15.98
C LEU A 287 0.52 15.68 -17.19
N VAL A 288 -0.71 15.19 -17.02
CA VAL A 288 -1.80 15.35 -18.00
C VAL A 288 -2.92 16.12 -17.32
N THR A 289 -3.23 17.29 -17.88
CA THR A 289 -4.21 18.21 -17.31
C THR A 289 -5.32 18.47 -18.30
N TYR A 290 -6.55 18.45 -17.80
CA TYR A 290 -7.70 19.00 -18.49
C TYR A 290 -8.36 20.07 -17.63
N HIS A 291 -8.50 21.27 -18.19
CA HIS A 291 -9.23 22.37 -17.57
C HIS A 291 -10.53 22.61 -18.34
N CYS A 292 -11.66 22.67 -17.62
CA CYS A 292 -12.96 22.92 -18.24
C CYS A 292 -13.09 24.41 -18.61
N ASN A 293 -13.28 24.70 -19.89
CA ASN A 293 -13.43 26.07 -20.41
C ASN A 293 -14.86 26.65 -20.26
N LYS A 294 -15.74 26.02 -19.47
CA LYS A 294 -17.10 26.55 -19.28
C LYS A 294 -17.06 27.78 -18.38
N ARG A 295 -17.20 28.97 -19.00
CA ARG A 295 -17.54 30.21 -18.29
C ARG A 295 -18.78 29.94 -17.41
N PRO A 296 -18.81 30.39 -16.14
CA PRO A 296 -20.05 30.36 -15.37
C PRO A 296 -21.13 31.14 -16.14
N PRO A 297 -22.40 30.70 -16.11
CA PRO A 297 -23.48 31.49 -16.68
C PRO A 297 -23.44 32.86 -16.00
N ARG A 298 -23.34 33.91 -16.81
CA ARG A 298 -23.45 35.29 -16.31
C ARG A 298 -24.86 35.42 -15.72
N LEU A 299 -24.94 35.61 -14.41
CA LEU A 299 -26.14 36.12 -13.72
C LEU A 299 -26.46 37.53 -14.24
#